data_AF-A0A2S8GRP3-F1
#
_entry.id   AF-A0A2S8GRP3-F1
#
_cell.length_a   1.000
_cell.length_b   1.000
_cell.length_c   1.000
_cell.angle_alpha   90.00
_cell.angle_beta   90.00
_cell.angle_gamma   90.00
#
_symmetry.space_group_name_H-M   'P 1'
#
loop_
_entity.id
_entity.type
_entity.pdbx_description
1 polymer ?
#
loop_
_entity_poly.entity_id
_entity_poly.type
_entity_poly.pdbx_seq_one_letter_code
_entity_poly.pdbx_strand_id
1 'polypeptide(L)'
;MNLEEGAGLSLDVTQIPESLHGLIPLVERWGFRSQTAQDDFVIAMKLQHPEQVAAFNARVDDARDAIISWGNGLKELDKPINEIAEEFWSHPYWSFLALLKIRELTEPEDSPIYEAARKETALEIRRIRFSTAVEAASSAFRDKEYRQFVDLLEPFEDMLTDVQSKKLEFARSRLS
;
A
#
# COMPACT_ATOMS: atom_id res chain seq x y z
N MET A 1 13.40 1.67 15.13
CA MET A 1 11.98 1.94 15.42
C MET A 1 11.63 1.22 16.70
N ASN A 2 10.98 1.91 17.65
CA ASN A 2 10.55 1.32 18.91
C ASN A 2 9.09 0.85 18.75
N LEU A 3 8.84 -0.45 18.89
CA LEU A 3 7.52 -1.03 18.65
C LEU A 3 6.49 -0.66 19.72
N GLU A 4 6.94 -0.34 20.93
CA GLU A 4 6.06 0.09 22.03
C GLU A 4 5.58 1.53 21.82
N GLU A 5 6.45 2.42 21.34
CA GLU A 5 6.12 3.83 21.10
C GLU A 5 5.36 4.05 19.78
N GLY A 6 5.67 3.28 18.73
CA GLY A 6 5.05 3.42 17.42
C GLY A 6 5.39 4.73 16.71
N ALA A 7 4.39 5.35 16.06
CA ALA A 7 4.56 6.54 15.23
C ALA A 7 4.72 7.84 16.04
N GLY A 8 4.15 7.90 17.25
CA GLY A 8 4.13 9.12 18.08
C GLY A 8 3.45 10.30 17.38
N LEU A 9 2.44 10.02 16.54
CA LEU A 9 1.68 11.07 15.87
C LEU A 9 0.89 11.88 16.91
N SER A 10 0.72 13.17 16.67
CA SER A 10 -0.10 14.05 17.51
C SER A 10 -1.25 14.56 16.67
N LEU A 11 -2.47 14.33 17.14
CA LEU A 11 -3.69 14.69 16.43
C LEU A 11 -4.37 15.92 17.05
N ASP A 12 -4.98 16.75 16.21
CA ASP A 12 -5.88 17.79 16.68
C ASP A 12 -7.23 17.18 17.10
N VAL A 13 -7.38 16.95 18.41
CA VAL A 13 -8.56 16.34 19.02
C VAL A 13 -9.84 17.15 18.77
N THR A 14 -9.73 18.46 18.55
CA THR A 14 -10.90 19.34 18.36
C THR A 14 -11.67 19.04 17.07
N GLN A 15 -11.01 18.41 16.10
CA GLN A 15 -11.60 18.02 14.81
C GLN A 15 -12.12 16.57 14.81
N ILE A 16 -11.92 15.82 15.90
CA ILE A 16 -12.28 14.40 16.01
C ILE A 16 -13.63 14.27 16.74
N PRO A 17 -14.60 13.52 16.18
CA PRO A 17 -15.85 13.20 16.88
C PRO A 17 -15.61 12.51 18.22
N GLU A 18 -16.37 12.89 19.26
CA GLU A 18 -16.24 12.31 20.61
C GLU A 18 -16.35 10.78 20.63
N SER A 19 -17.20 10.21 19.77
CA SER A 19 -17.37 8.76 19.62
C SER A 19 -16.08 8.04 19.19
N LEU A 20 -15.14 8.75 18.57
CA LEU A 20 -13.87 8.22 18.09
C LEU A 20 -12.69 8.57 19.00
N HIS A 21 -12.89 9.35 20.08
CA HIS A 21 -11.80 9.75 20.98
C HIS A 21 -11.08 8.55 21.62
N GLY A 22 -11.82 7.47 21.89
CA GLY A 22 -11.23 6.24 22.42
C GLY A 22 -10.16 5.60 21.51
N LEU A 23 -10.21 5.88 20.20
CA LEU A 23 -9.23 5.39 19.23
C LEU A 23 -7.98 6.26 19.10
N ILE A 24 -7.96 7.49 19.63
CA ILE A 24 -6.84 8.43 19.47
C ILE A 24 -5.48 7.77 19.82
N PRO A 25 -5.30 7.10 20.97
CA PRO A 25 -4.01 6.47 21.29
C PRO A 25 -3.61 5.38 20.28
N LEU A 26 -4.58 4.73 19.65
CA LEU A 26 -4.33 3.72 18.62
C LEU A 26 -3.87 4.39 17.32
N VAL A 27 -4.53 5.47 16.90
CA VAL A 27 -4.14 6.24 15.71
C VAL A 27 -2.76 6.86 15.90
N GLU A 28 -2.47 7.40 17.08
CA GLU A 28 -1.19 8.03 17.38
C GLU A 28 -0.01 7.05 17.35
N ARG A 29 -0.27 5.78 17.73
CA ARG A 29 0.74 4.71 17.70
C ARG A 29 0.91 4.09 16.32
N TRP A 30 -0.18 3.87 15.58
CA TRP A 30 -0.14 3.10 14.33
C TRP A 30 -0.09 3.98 13.06
N GLY A 31 -0.44 5.27 13.16
CA GLY A 31 -0.49 6.19 12.03
C GLY A 31 0.85 6.85 11.73
N PHE A 32 1.59 6.33 10.75
CA PHE A 32 2.86 6.91 10.32
C PHE A 32 2.66 7.90 9.17
N ARG A 33 3.47 8.96 9.13
CA ARG A 33 3.50 9.90 8.00
C ARG A 33 4.18 9.33 6.75
N SER A 34 5.10 8.39 6.95
CA SER A 34 5.81 7.70 5.87
C SER A 34 5.20 6.32 5.67
N GLN A 35 4.76 6.02 4.45
CA GLN A 35 4.21 4.72 4.09
C GLN A 35 5.23 3.60 4.35
N THR A 36 6.50 3.79 3.96
CA THR A 36 7.55 2.79 4.20
C THR A 36 7.76 2.50 5.68
N ALA A 37 7.77 3.55 6.53
CA ALA A 37 7.89 3.35 7.98
C ALA A 37 6.66 2.64 8.57
N GLN A 38 5.46 2.91 8.04
CA GLN A 38 4.23 2.22 8.43
C GLN A 38 4.31 0.73 8.10
N ASP A 39 4.75 0.39 6.89
CA ASP A 39 4.82 -0.99 6.42
C ASP A 39 5.83 -1.79 7.26
N ASP A 40 7.03 -1.22 7.50
CA ASP A 40 8.05 -1.82 8.37
C ASP A 40 7.51 -2.05 9.79
N PHE A 41 6.73 -1.10 10.32
CA PHE A 41 6.12 -1.22 11.65
C PHE A 41 5.09 -2.35 11.70
N VAL A 42 4.19 -2.39 10.73
CA VAL A 42 3.15 -3.42 10.65
C VAL A 42 3.77 -4.80 10.52
N ILE A 43 4.79 -4.97 9.68
CA ILE A 43 5.53 -6.23 9.54
C ILE A 43 6.15 -6.63 10.87
N ALA A 44 6.85 -5.71 11.55
CA ALA A 44 7.49 -6.00 12.82
C ALA A 44 6.48 -6.36 13.93
N MET A 45 5.32 -5.67 13.99
CA MET A 45 4.24 -5.96 14.93
C MET A 45 3.61 -7.33 14.69
N LYS A 46 3.37 -7.72 13.43
CA LYS A 46 2.85 -9.06 13.09
C LYS A 46 3.78 -10.18 13.54
N LEU A 47 5.09 -9.97 13.42
CA LEU A 47 6.09 -10.99 13.77
C LEU A 47 6.35 -11.07 15.28
N GLN A 48 6.34 -9.95 15.99
CA GLN A 48 6.82 -9.87 17.38
C GLN A 48 5.69 -9.74 18.41
N HIS A 49 4.53 -9.19 18.02
CA HIS A 49 3.42 -8.89 18.91
C HIS A 49 2.04 -9.22 18.28
N PRO A 50 1.81 -10.47 17.84
CA PRO A 50 0.56 -10.86 17.18
C PRO A 50 -0.69 -10.63 18.04
N GLU A 51 -0.59 -10.72 19.36
CA GLU A 51 -1.66 -10.41 20.30
C GLU A 51 -2.05 -8.92 20.28
N GLN A 52 -1.06 -8.02 20.12
CA GLN A 52 -1.32 -6.59 19.98
C GLN A 52 -1.95 -6.27 18.62
N VAL A 53 -1.56 -7.00 17.56
CA VAL A 53 -2.19 -6.91 16.25
C VAL A 53 -3.65 -7.38 16.30
N ALA A 54 -3.95 -8.48 16.99
CA ALA A 54 -5.33 -8.95 17.16
C ALA A 54 -6.19 -7.96 17.95
N ALA A 55 -5.64 -7.36 19.03
CA ALA A 55 -6.32 -6.31 19.79
C ALA A 55 -6.53 -5.03 18.97
N PHE A 56 -5.53 -4.64 18.16
CA PHE A 56 -5.66 -3.56 17.20
C PHE A 56 -6.80 -3.85 16.22
N ASN A 57 -6.82 -5.04 15.62
CA ASN A 57 -7.81 -5.45 14.65
C ASN A 57 -9.23 -5.35 15.18
N ALA A 58 -9.49 -5.93 16.36
CA ALA A 58 -10.80 -5.90 17.00
C ALA A 58 -11.29 -4.47 17.26
N ARG A 59 -10.41 -3.60 17.77
CA ARG A 59 -10.77 -2.20 18.06
C ARG A 59 -11.07 -1.38 16.81
N VAL A 60 -10.37 -1.66 15.71
CA VAL A 60 -10.62 -1.00 14.43
C VAL A 60 -11.93 -1.51 13.82
N ASP A 61 -12.21 -2.81 13.92
CA ASP A 61 -13.45 -3.42 13.44
C ASP A 61 -14.66 -2.85 14.18
N ASP A 62 -14.61 -2.75 15.51
CA ASP A 62 -15.67 -2.16 16.35
C ASP A 62 -15.98 -0.69 16.00
N ALA A 63 -14.99 0.04 15.53
CA ALA A 63 -15.10 1.48 15.23
C ALA A 63 -15.28 1.79 13.74
N ARG A 64 -15.24 0.78 12.87
CA ARG A 64 -15.22 0.94 11.41
C ARG A 64 -16.39 1.77 10.91
N ASP A 65 -17.60 1.45 11.35
CA ASP A 65 -18.82 2.16 10.93
C ASP A 65 -18.81 3.62 11.39
N ALA A 66 -18.28 3.91 12.57
CA ALA A 66 -18.15 5.28 13.08
C ALA A 66 -17.12 6.10 12.27
N ILE A 67 -16.00 5.48 11.86
CA ILE A 67 -14.99 6.13 11.01
C ILE A 67 -15.59 6.45 9.63
N ILE A 68 -16.27 5.47 9.01
CA ILE A 68 -16.92 5.66 7.70
C ILE A 68 -18.02 6.73 7.80
N SER A 69 -18.84 6.68 8.85
CA SER A 69 -19.90 7.67 9.08
C SER A 69 -19.34 9.08 9.27
N TRP A 70 -18.18 9.23 9.92
CA TRP A 70 -17.52 10.52 10.03
C TRP A 70 -17.08 11.04 8.66
N GLY A 71 -16.43 10.19 7.84
CA GLY A 71 -16.03 10.53 6.48
C GLY A 71 -17.19 11.00 5.61
N ASN A 72 -18.32 10.30 5.65
CA ASN A 72 -19.53 10.68 4.90
C ASN A 72 -20.12 12.05 5.33
N GLY A 73 -19.73 12.57 6.50
CA GLY A 73 -20.12 13.90 6.96
C GLY A 73 -19.20 15.04 6.52
N LEU A 74 -18.02 14.73 5.95
CA LEU A 74 -17.02 15.72 5.54
C LEU A 74 -17.26 16.14 4.08
N LYS A 75 -17.90 17.31 3.89
CA LYS A 75 -18.23 17.86 2.57
C LYS A 75 -17.01 18.07 1.67
N GLU A 76 -15.84 18.26 2.24
CA GLU A 76 -14.57 18.37 1.53
C GLU A 76 -14.27 17.11 0.72
N LEU A 77 -14.72 15.93 1.16
CA LEU A 77 -14.51 14.67 0.44
C LEU A 77 -15.45 14.49 -0.77
N ASP A 78 -16.52 15.27 -0.87
CA ASP A 78 -17.42 15.26 -2.05
C ASP A 78 -16.82 16.03 -3.24
N LYS A 79 -15.74 16.80 -3.01
CA LYS A 79 -15.10 17.64 -4.02
C LYS A 79 -14.08 16.82 -4.83
N PRO A 80 -13.88 17.15 -6.12
CA PRO A 80 -12.73 16.67 -6.88
C PRO A 80 -11.41 16.95 -6.15
N ILE A 81 -10.41 16.07 -6.29
CA ILE A 81 -9.13 16.16 -5.56
C ILE A 81 -8.42 17.52 -5.74
N ASN A 82 -8.50 18.11 -6.94
CA ASN A 82 -7.91 19.41 -7.26
C ASN A 82 -8.68 20.61 -6.67
N GLU A 83 -9.83 20.38 -6.04
CA GLU A 83 -10.69 21.38 -5.38
C GLU A 83 -10.74 21.21 -3.85
N ILE A 84 -10.04 20.19 -3.32
CA ILE A 84 -9.89 20.00 -1.88
C ILE A 84 -8.96 21.09 -1.33
N ALA A 85 -9.42 21.75 -0.25
CA ALA A 85 -8.65 22.78 0.42
C ALA A 85 -7.33 22.21 0.95
N GLU A 86 -6.23 22.97 0.84
CA GLU A 86 -4.90 22.48 1.21
C GLU A 86 -4.84 22.08 2.70
N GLU A 87 -5.55 22.84 3.54
CA GLU A 87 -5.64 22.61 4.98
C GLU A 87 -6.32 21.26 5.31
N PHE A 88 -7.22 20.80 4.44
CA PHE A 88 -7.93 19.54 4.64
C PHE A 88 -7.03 18.32 4.52
N TRP A 89 -5.87 18.41 3.84
CA TRP A 89 -4.88 17.33 3.82
C TRP A 89 -4.22 17.09 5.19
N SER A 90 -4.30 18.08 6.10
CA SER A 90 -3.85 17.94 7.49
C SER A 90 -4.94 17.46 8.45
N HIS A 91 -6.17 17.24 7.95
CA HIS A 91 -7.30 16.84 8.77
C HIS A 91 -7.09 15.44 9.38
N PRO A 92 -7.40 15.22 10.68
CA PRO A 92 -7.10 13.96 11.37
C PRO A 92 -7.84 12.75 10.80
N TYR A 93 -8.94 12.96 10.06
CA TYR A 93 -9.67 11.90 9.36
C TYR A 93 -8.75 10.99 8.53
N TRP A 94 -7.73 11.54 7.87
CA TRP A 94 -6.80 10.75 7.06
C TRP A 94 -6.03 9.72 7.88
N SER A 95 -5.69 10.03 9.13
CA SER A 95 -5.03 9.10 10.05
C SER A 95 -5.96 7.99 10.54
N PHE A 96 -7.25 8.29 10.71
CA PHE A 96 -8.26 7.25 11.03
C PHE A 96 -8.56 6.37 9.82
N LEU A 97 -8.60 6.94 8.62
CA LEU A 97 -8.72 6.18 7.37
C LEU A 97 -7.51 5.25 7.18
N ALA A 98 -6.30 5.70 7.55
CA ALA A 98 -5.10 4.88 7.51
C ALA A 98 -5.21 3.65 8.43
N LEU A 99 -5.89 3.74 9.58
CA LEU A 99 -6.13 2.56 10.44
C LEU A 99 -6.94 1.48 9.72
N LEU A 100 -7.96 1.87 8.95
CA LEU A 100 -8.75 0.91 8.17
C LEU A 100 -7.88 0.19 7.13
N LYS A 101 -6.94 0.91 6.51
CA LYS A 101 -5.98 0.30 5.56
C LYS A 101 -4.99 -0.63 6.26
N ILE A 102 -4.45 -0.22 7.42
CA ILE A 102 -3.55 -1.08 8.21
C ILE A 102 -4.29 -2.36 8.61
N ARG A 103 -5.57 -2.24 8.98
CA ARG A 103 -6.42 -3.39 9.33
C ARG A 103 -6.53 -4.42 8.22
N GLU A 104 -6.57 -4.00 6.95
CA GLU A 104 -6.58 -4.89 5.79
C GLU A 104 -5.24 -5.65 5.66
N LEU A 105 -4.12 -5.00 5.97
CA LEU A 105 -2.77 -5.58 5.91
C LEU A 105 -2.46 -6.52 7.08
N THR A 106 -3.19 -6.38 8.19
CA THR A 106 -3.06 -7.20 9.40
C THR A 106 -4.08 -8.34 9.48
N GLU A 107 -4.87 -8.56 8.43
CA GLU A 107 -5.71 -9.77 8.30
C GLU A 107 -4.85 -11.06 8.36
N PRO A 108 -5.42 -12.17 8.89
CA PRO A 108 -4.83 -13.50 8.77
C PRO A 108 -4.57 -13.87 7.31
N GLU A 109 -3.48 -14.58 7.02
CA GLU A 109 -3.07 -14.90 5.64
C GLU A 109 -4.11 -15.74 4.87
N ASP A 110 -5.00 -16.39 5.61
CA ASP A 110 -6.09 -17.24 5.18
C ASP A 110 -7.44 -16.51 5.02
N SER A 111 -7.48 -15.19 5.26
CA SER A 111 -8.66 -14.36 5.02
C SER A 111 -8.89 -14.10 3.53
N PRO A 112 -10.13 -14.20 3.01
CA PRO A 112 -10.46 -13.83 1.63
C PRO A 112 -10.06 -12.39 1.27
N ILE A 113 -10.08 -11.49 2.25
CA ILE A 113 -9.70 -10.08 2.08
C ILE A 113 -8.18 -9.93 1.95
N TYR A 114 -7.41 -10.67 2.76
CA TYR A 114 -5.96 -10.72 2.67
C TYR A 114 -5.48 -11.29 1.33
N GLU A 115 -6.08 -12.39 0.86
CA GLU A 115 -5.73 -12.99 -0.43
C GLU A 115 -6.01 -12.06 -1.61
N ALA A 116 -7.07 -11.25 -1.55
CA ALA A 116 -7.36 -10.23 -2.57
C ALA A 116 -6.31 -9.10 -2.55
N ALA A 117 -6.05 -8.52 -1.38
CA ALA A 117 -5.07 -7.44 -1.21
C ALA A 117 -3.63 -7.89 -1.54
N ARG A 118 -3.26 -9.12 -1.17
CA ARG A 118 -1.98 -9.74 -1.51
C ARG A 118 -1.83 -9.95 -3.02
N LYS A 119 -2.88 -10.41 -3.70
CA LYS A 119 -2.87 -10.56 -5.16
C LYS A 119 -2.75 -9.22 -5.86
N GLU A 120 -3.48 -8.21 -5.41
CA GLU A 120 -3.39 -6.86 -5.94
C GLU A 120 -1.98 -6.27 -5.77
N THR A 121 -1.42 -6.36 -4.56
CA THR A 121 -0.05 -5.91 -4.25
C THR A 121 1.00 -6.69 -5.06
N ALA A 122 0.85 -8.00 -5.20
CA ALA A 122 1.75 -8.82 -6.01
C ALA A 122 1.68 -8.45 -7.50
N LEU A 123 0.48 -8.16 -8.01
CA LEU A 123 0.29 -7.67 -9.39
C LEU A 123 0.89 -6.28 -9.57
N GLU A 124 0.77 -5.39 -8.59
CA GLU A 124 1.34 -4.05 -8.63
C GLU A 124 2.88 -4.09 -8.61
N ILE A 125 3.48 -4.86 -7.69
CA ILE A 125 4.93 -5.09 -7.67
C ILE A 125 5.40 -5.70 -9.00
N ARG A 126 4.64 -6.65 -9.55
CA ARG A 126 4.95 -7.27 -10.84
C ARG A 126 4.88 -6.26 -11.98
N ARG A 127 3.90 -5.35 -11.98
CA ARG A 127 3.77 -4.23 -12.95
C ARG A 127 4.93 -3.24 -12.84
N ILE A 128 5.34 -2.87 -11.63
CA ILE A 128 6.49 -1.98 -11.41
C ILE A 128 7.77 -2.63 -11.95
N ARG A 129 8.01 -3.89 -11.59
CA ARG A 129 9.18 -4.64 -12.09
C ARG A 129 9.15 -4.80 -13.60
N PHE A 130 7.98 -5.04 -14.19
CA PHE A 130 7.80 -5.09 -15.63
C PHE A 130 8.15 -3.75 -16.29
N SER A 131 7.68 -2.62 -15.75
CA SER A 131 8.01 -1.29 -16.28
C SER A 131 9.52 -1.04 -16.28
N THR A 132 10.19 -1.32 -15.16
CA THR A 132 11.65 -1.19 -15.06
C THR A 132 12.39 -2.13 -16.01
N ALA A 133 11.90 -3.37 -16.15
CA ALA A 133 12.47 -4.36 -17.06
C ALA A 133 12.32 -3.93 -18.53
N VAL A 134 11.18 -3.36 -18.94
CA VAL A 134 10.96 -2.86 -20.30
C VAL A 134 11.88 -1.70 -20.65
N GLU A 135 12.11 -0.78 -19.72
CA GLU A 135 13.05 0.34 -19.91
C GLU A 135 14.48 -0.17 -20.07
N ALA A 136 14.93 -1.05 -19.16
CA ALA A 136 16.27 -1.64 -19.23
C ALA A 136 16.46 -2.52 -20.48
N ALA A 137 15.46 -3.31 -20.83
CA ALA A 137 15.47 -4.17 -22.02
C ALA A 137 15.50 -3.33 -23.31
N SER A 138 14.84 -2.18 -23.35
CA SER A 138 14.90 -1.31 -24.52
C SER A 138 16.32 -0.81 -24.82
N SER A 139 17.10 -0.51 -23.78
CA SER A 139 18.53 -0.20 -23.92
C SER A 139 19.33 -1.43 -24.34
N ALA A 140 19.17 -2.57 -23.65
CA ALA A 140 19.87 -3.81 -23.98
C ALA A 140 19.64 -4.27 -25.44
N PHE A 141 18.41 -4.14 -25.95
CA PHE A 141 18.09 -4.48 -27.35
C PHE A 141 18.79 -3.57 -28.34
N ARG A 142 18.85 -2.27 -28.06
CA ARG A 142 19.52 -1.27 -28.90
C ARG A 142 21.01 -1.53 -28.98
N ASP A 143 21.59 -1.89 -27.84
CA ASP A 143 23.02 -2.18 -27.70
C ASP A 143 23.38 -3.61 -28.14
N LYS A 144 22.39 -4.38 -28.59
CA LYS A 144 22.50 -5.78 -29.06
C LYS A 144 22.93 -6.77 -27.97
N GLU A 145 22.73 -6.42 -26.71
CA GLU A 145 22.91 -7.28 -25.54
C GLU A 145 21.72 -8.26 -25.41
N TYR A 146 21.58 -9.16 -26.39
CA TYR A 146 20.39 -10.00 -26.55
C TYR A 146 20.16 -10.97 -25.39
N ARG A 147 21.21 -11.44 -24.71
CA ARG A 147 21.06 -12.29 -23.51
C ARG A 147 20.43 -11.51 -22.37
N GLN A 148 20.96 -10.31 -22.07
CA GLN A 148 20.39 -9.42 -21.06
C GLN A 148 18.95 -9.02 -21.42
N PHE A 149 18.66 -8.78 -22.71
CA PHE A 149 17.30 -8.51 -23.16
C PHE A 149 16.32 -9.65 -22.84
N VAL A 150 16.73 -10.89 -23.10
CA VAL A 150 15.90 -12.09 -22.82
C VAL A 150 15.72 -12.24 -21.31
N ASP A 151 16.80 -12.19 -20.54
CA ASP A 151 16.77 -12.36 -19.08
C ASP A 151 15.84 -11.33 -18.38
N LEU A 152 15.77 -10.11 -18.92
CA LEU A 152 14.91 -9.04 -18.38
C LEU A 152 13.42 -9.25 -18.66
N LEU A 153 13.05 -9.79 -19.83
CA LEU A 153 11.65 -9.84 -20.27
C LEU A 153 11.00 -11.23 -20.19
N GLU A 154 11.78 -12.31 -20.18
CA GLU A 154 11.28 -13.68 -20.05
C GLU A 154 10.37 -13.90 -18.82
N PRO A 155 10.64 -13.32 -17.63
CA PRO A 155 9.74 -13.46 -16.48
C PRO A 155 8.35 -12.80 -16.62
N PHE A 156 8.15 -12.00 -17.68
CA PHE A 156 6.96 -11.18 -17.90
C PHE A 156 6.30 -11.43 -19.26
N GLU A 157 6.52 -12.60 -19.87
CA GLU A 157 5.98 -12.94 -21.20
C GLU A 157 4.48 -12.70 -21.36
N ASP A 158 3.69 -13.02 -20.33
CA ASP A 158 2.24 -12.82 -20.28
C ASP A 158 1.82 -11.34 -20.25
N MET A 159 2.76 -10.43 -19.99
CA MET A 159 2.54 -8.98 -19.92
C MET A 159 3.06 -8.24 -21.16
N LEU A 160 3.74 -8.95 -22.08
CA LEU A 160 4.33 -8.33 -23.27
C LEU A 160 3.28 -7.95 -24.30
N THR A 161 3.48 -6.80 -24.92
CA THR A 161 2.77 -6.45 -26.16
C THR A 161 3.28 -7.29 -27.33
N ASP A 162 2.47 -7.44 -28.39
CA ASP A 162 2.85 -8.18 -29.61
C ASP A 162 4.21 -7.78 -30.17
N VAL A 163 4.55 -6.49 -30.09
CA VAL A 163 5.84 -5.96 -30.58
C VAL A 163 6.99 -6.42 -29.68
N GLN A 164 6.81 -6.41 -28.35
CA GLN A 164 7.82 -6.86 -27.41
C GLN A 164 8.02 -8.38 -27.48
N SER A 165 6.96 -9.16 -27.62
CA SER A 165 7.03 -10.61 -27.80
C SER A 165 7.82 -10.98 -29.05
N LYS A 166 7.55 -10.32 -30.19
CA LYS A 166 8.34 -10.51 -31.43
C LYS A 166 9.82 -10.14 -31.27
N LYS A 167 10.13 -9.10 -30.49
CA LYS A 167 11.52 -8.74 -30.16
C LYS A 167 12.19 -9.79 -29.27
N LEU A 168 11.45 -10.37 -28.32
CA LEU A 168 11.94 -11.45 -27.46
C LEU A 168 12.25 -12.71 -28.27
N GLU A 169 11.36 -13.11 -29.17
CA GLU A 169 11.59 -14.21 -30.11
C GLU A 169 12.82 -13.96 -31.00
N PHE A 170 12.94 -12.75 -31.56
CA PHE A 170 14.11 -12.37 -32.34
C PHE A 170 15.40 -12.45 -31.51
N ALA A 171 15.42 -11.89 -30.30
CA ALA A 171 16.60 -11.93 -29.43
C ALA A 171 16.99 -13.37 -29.07
N ARG A 172 16.02 -14.25 -28.78
CA ARG A 172 16.26 -15.69 -28.57
C ARG A 172 16.91 -16.35 -29.78
N SER A 173 16.42 -16.07 -30.99
CA SER A 173 17.01 -16.61 -32.23
C SER A 173 18.44 -16.14 -32.52
N ARG A 174 18.93 -15.10 -31.82
CA ARG A 174 20.32 -14.61 -31.92
C ARG A 174 21.26 -15.29 -30.91
N LEU A 175 20.71 -15.99 -29.93
CA LEU A 175 21.45 -16.71 -28.88
C LEU A 175 21.54 -18.22 -29.13
N SER A 176 20.67 -18.73 -30.01
CA SER A 176 20.72 -20.08 -30.60
C SER A 176 21.72 -20.16 -31.75
#